data_AF-A0A1S1XXQ8-F1
#
_entry.id   AF-A0A1S1XXQ8-F1
#
_cell.length_a   1.000
_cell.length_b   1.000
_cell.length_c   1.000
_cell.angle_alpha   90.00
_cell.angle_beta   90.00
_cell.angle_gamma   90.00
#
_symmetry.space_group_name_H-M   'P 1'
#
loop_
_entity.id
_entity.type
_entity.pdbx_description
1 polymer ?
#
loop_
_entity_poly.entity_id
_entity_poly.type
_entity_poly.pdbx_seq_one_letter_code
_entity_poly.pdbx_strand_id
1 'polypeptide(L)'
;MRAIYVLFAIAAALNSAIAATAIETDDPLKAFVLDLYPRGSDYFINGKHDTTLFRCVADFNGDARLDIALSELSIWGNRTGPFDIFTREPNGRFKYLRTSDYESKLKALCRERLESCFSNDYLSTEKCQWKKEFAE
;
A
#
# COMPACT_ATOMS: atom_id res chain seq x y z
N MET A 1 16.46 -23.49 -65.16
CA MET A 1 16.38 -23.82 -63.73
C MET A 1 16.89 -22.63 -62.93
N ARG A 2 16.02 -21.91 -62.21
CA ARG A 2 16.41 -20.86 -61.25
C ARG A 2 15.65 -21.17 -59.96
N ALA A 3 16.35 -21.67 -58.96
CA ALA A 3 15.77 -21.88 -57.63
C ALA A 3 15.83 -20.55 -56.87
N ILE A 4 14.67 -20.04 -56.49
CA ILE A 4 14.51 -18.84 -55.66
C ILE A 4 14.58 -19.30 -54.21
N TYR A 5 15.58 -18.86 -53.45
CA TYR A 5 15.64 -19.06 -52.00
C TYR A 5 14.80 -17.98 -51.32
N VAL A 6 13.67 -18.36 -50.72
CA VAL A 6 12.87 -17.48 -49.86
C VAL A 6 13.43 -17.58 -48.44
N LEU A 7 14.09 -16.52 -47.98
CA LEU A 7 14.50 -16.35 -46.59
C LEU A 7 13.29 -15.83 -45.78
N PHE A 8 12.72 -16.68 -44.93
CA PHE A 8 11.80 -16.24 -43.88
C PHE A 8 12.61 -15.65 -42.72
N ALA A 9 12.61 -14.33 -42.60
CA ALA A 9 13.07 -13.66 -41.39
C ALA A 9 11.94 -13.71 -40.34
N ILE A 10 12.12 -14.53 -39.30
CA ILE A 10 11.25 -14.52 -38.13
C ILE A 10 11.67 -13.31 -37.27
N ALA A 11 10.88 -12.24 -37.31
CA ALA A 11 11.04 -11.14 -36.37
C ALA A 11 10.52 -11.58 -35.00
N ALA A 12 11.43 -11.85 -34.06
CA ALA A 12 11.08 -12.01 -32.66
C ALA A 12 10.67 -10.64 -32.10
N ALA A 13 9.36 -10.41 -31.94
CA ALA A 13 8.85 -9.27 -31.23
C ALA A 13 9.19 -9.42 -29.74
N LEU A 14 10.18 -8.65 -29.26
CA LEU A 14 10.41 -8.46 -27.84
C LEU A 14 9.24 -7.64 -27.29
N ASN A 15 8.27 -8.30 -26.68
CA ASN A 15 7.29 -7.62 -25.83
C ASN A 15 8.03 -7.14 -24.56
N SER A 16 8.58 -5.93 -24.62
CA SER A 16 9.00 -5.21 -23.43
C SER A 16 7.75 -4.74 -22.70
N ALA A 17 7.13 -5.64 -21.93
CA ALA A 17 6.23 -5.21 -20.86
C ALA A 17 7.11 -4.45 -19.86
N ILE A 18 7.06 -3.12 -19.92
CA ILE A 18 7.54 -2.28 -18.84
C ILE A 18 6.61 -2.61 -17.68
N ALA A 19 7.03 -3.55 -16.82
CA ALA A 19 6.46 -3.66 -15.50
C ALA A 19 6.66 -2.27 -14.89
N ALA A 20 5.57 -1.52 -14.73
CA ALA A 20 5.61 -0.29 -13.95
C ALA A 20 6.29 -0.68 -12.63
N THR A 21 7.52 -0.22 -12.45
CA THR A 21 8.30 -0.54 -11.25
C THR A 21 7.48 0.00 -10.10
N ALA A 22 6.84 -0.90 -9.37
CA ALA A 22 6.10 -0.51 -8.19
C ALA A 22 7.11 0.19 -7.29
N ILE A 23 6.84 1.46 -6.98
CA ILE A 23 7.75 2.26 -6.16
C ILE A 23 7.77 1.59 -4.79
N GLU A 24 8.92 1.02 -4.46
CA GLU A 24 9.17 0.44 -3.16
C GLU A 24 9.56 1.56 -2.16
N THR A 25 9.15 1.40 -0.91
CA THR A 25 9.48 2.30 0.20
C THR A 25 10.07 1.52 1.37
N ASP A 26 10.98 2.13 2.11
CA ASP A 26 11.48 1.57 3.38
C ASP A 26 10.55 1.94 4.56
N ASP A 27 9.72 2.97 4.36
CA ASP A 27 8.77 3.49 5.36
C ASP A 27 7.38 3.65 4.73
N PRO A 28 6.49 2.65 4.92
CA PRO A 28 5.11 2.71 4.48
C PRO A 28 4.31 3.86 5.08
N LEU A 29 4.58 4.23 6.33
CA LEU A 29 3.84 5.29 7.01
C LEU A 29 4.19 6.64 6.40
N LYS A 30 5.49 6.90 6.17
CA LYS A 30 5.94 8.09 5.46
C LYS A 30 5.39 8.14 4.04
N ALA A 31 5.44 7.01 3.33
CA ALA A 31 4.90 6.94 1.98
C ALA A 31 3.40 7.22 1.96
N PHE A 32 2.65 6.68 2.91
CA PHE A 32 1.22 6.92 3.08
C PHE A 32 0.93 8.40 3.38
N VAL A 33 1.55 8.98 4.42
CA VAL A 33 1.31 10.36 4.87
C VAL A 33 1.74 11.42 3.85
N LEU A 34 2.76 11.13 3.03
CA LEU A 34 3.30 12.06 2.04
C LEU A 34 2.93 11.69 0.58
N ASP A 35 2.02 10.73 0.39
CA ASP A 35 1.56 10.25 -0.92
C ASP A 35 2.68 9.80 -1.88
N LEU A 36 3.74 9.18 -1.34
CA LEU A 36 4.91 8.71 -2.10
C LEU A 36 4.72 7.27 -2.63
N TYR A 37 3.57 6.98 -3.27
CA TYR A 37 3.25 5.65 -3.82
C TYR A 37 2.21 5.76 -4.96
N PRO A 38 2.07 4.74 -5.84
CA PRO A 38 1.30 4.86 -7.09
C PRO A 38 -0.18 5.22 -6.96
N ARG A 39 -0.79 4.96 -5.81
CA ARG A 39 -2.18 5.36 -5.58
C ARG A 39 -2.30 6.81 -5.15
N GLY A 40 -1.44 7.29 -4.24
CA GLY A 40 -1.47 8.66 -3.69
C GLY A 40 -2.88 9.09 -3.30
N SER A 41 -3.26 8.85 -2.04
CA SER A 41 -4.65 9.01 -1.60
C SER A 41 -5.00 10.49 -1.43
N ASP A 42 -5.95 11.02 -2.19
CA ASP A 42 -6.51 12.36 -1.97
C ASP A 42 -7.44 12.44 -0.74
N TYR A 43 -7.69 11.32 -0.06
CA TYR A 43 -8.65 11.20 1.04
C TYR A 43 -8.17 11.80 2.35
N PHE A 44 -6.91 12.25 2.42
CA PHE A 44 -6.41 12.99 3.57
C PHE A 44 -7.28 14.19 3.85
N ILE A 45 -7.44 14.52 5.14
CA ILE A 45 -7.78 15.88 5.53
C ILE A 45 -6.58 16.76 5.14
N ASN A 46 -6.46 17.01 3.83
CA ASN A 46 -5.47 17.90 3.26
C ASN A 46 -5.62 19.25 3.95
N GLY A 47 -4.64 19.61 4.78
CA GLY A 47 -4.61 20.88 5.51
C GLY A 47 -5.03 20.85 6.99
N LYS A 48 -5.41 19.70 7.57
CA LYS A 48 -5.38 19.56 9.04
C LYS A 48 -4.34 18.51 9.42
N HIS A 49 -3.18 18.98 9.87
CA HIS A 49 -2.14 18.16 10.48
C HIS A 49 -2.60 17.37 11.72
N ASP A 50 -3.87 17.55 12.13
CA ASP A 50 -4.54 16.96 13.28
C ASP A 50 -5.63 15.97 12.83
N THR A 51 -5.21 14.76 12.47
CA THR A 51 -6.07 13.61 12.18
C THR A 51 -5.60 12.38 12.97
N THR A 52 -6.41 11.33 12.95
CA THR A 52 -6.02 10.02 13.49
C THR A 52 -5.56 9.15 12.35
N LEU A 53 -4.34 8.63 12.45
CA LEU A 53 -3.80 7.61 11.57
C LEU A 53 -4.12 6.24 12.16
N PHE A 54 -4.45 5.29 11.30
CA PHE A 54 -4.74 3.92 11.69
C PHE A 54 -3.76 2.95 11.03
N ARG A 55 -3.44 1.88 11.75
CA ARG A 55 -2.63 0.78 11.24
C ARG A 55 -3.23 -0.56 11.61
N CYS A 56 -3.02 -1.52 10.72
CA CYS A 56 -3.27 -2.92 10.95
C CYS A 56 -2.14 -3.74 10.34
N VAL A 57 -1.52 -4.60 11.14
CA VAL A 57 -0.38 -5.43 10.73
C VAL A 57 -0.82 -6.88 10.63
N ALA A 58 -0.70 -7.47 9.44
CA ALA A 58 -1.08 -8.85 9.16
C ALA A 58 -0.48 -9.33 7.84
N ASP A 59 -0.53 -10.62 7.57
CA ASP A 59 -0.22 -11.18 6.25
C ASP A 59 -1.48 -11.11 5.35
N PHE A 60 -1.56 -10.11 4.48
CA PHE A 60 -2.71 -9.91 3.60
C PHE A 60 -2.58 -10.73 2.31
N ASN A 61 -1.37 -10.86 1.77
CA ASN A 61 -1.15 -11.53 0.48
C ASN A 61 -0.91 -13.06 0.59
N GLY A 62 -0.68 -13.59 1.80
CA GLY A 62 -0.44 -15.01 2.08
C GLY A 62 1.01 -15.47 1.90
N ASP A 63 1.97 -14.55 1.90
CA ASP A 63 3.39 -14.85 1.66
C ASP A 63 4.21 -15.14 2.94
N ALA A 64 3.52 -15.23 4.09
CA ALA A 64 4.05 -15.43 5.43
C ALA A 64 4.93 -14.28 5.96
N ARG A 65 4.91 -13.10 5.33
CA ARG A 65 5.51 -11.86 5.86
C ARG A 65 4.40 -10.93 6.35
N LEU A 66 4.72 -10.11 7.33
CA LEU A 66 3.79 -9.12 7.84
C LEU A 66 3.77 -7.90 6.92
N ASP A 67 2.59 -7.64 6.39
CA ASP A 67 2.24 -6.44 5.64
C ASP A 67 1.70 -5.37 6.59
N ILE A 68 1.57 -4.15 6.08
CA ILE A 68 1.04 -3.00 6.81
C ILE A 68 -0.12 -2.41 6.02
N ALA A 69 -1.32 -2.45 6.59
CA ALA A 69 -2.46 -1.69 6.12
C ALA A 69 -2.54 -0.37 6.90
N LEU A 70 -2.65 0.75 6.19
CA LEU A 70 -2.74 2.10 6.73
C LEU A 70 -4.04 2.75 6.31
N SER A 71 -4.61 3.56 7.20
CA SER A 71 -5.77 4.39 6.92
C SER A 71 -5.71 5.63 7.80
N GLU A 72 -6.75 6.44 7.73
CA GLU A 72 -6.94 7.64 8.54
C GLU A 72 -8.41 7.82 8.90
N LEU A 73 -8.72 8.84 9.70
CA LEU A 73 -10.10 9.20 10.03
C LEU A 73 -10.90 9.58 8.78
N SER A 74 -12.10 9.01 8.63
CA SER A 74 -12.95 9.32 7.47
C SER A 74 -13.63 10.68 7.61
N ILE A 75 -13.66 11.45 6.52
CA ILE A 75 -14.48 12.68 6.42
C ILE A 75 -15.99 12.41 6.31
N TRP A 76 -16.39 11.14 6.09
CA TRP A 76 -17.78 10.74 5.90
C TRP A 76 -18.43 10.19 7.18
N GLY A 77 -17.81 10.41 8.35
CA GLY A 77 -18.32 9.97 9.65
C GLY A 77 -18.07 8.51 9.98
N ASN A 78 -17.37 7.76 9.11
CA ASN A 78 -16.86 6.43 9.45
C ASN A 78 -15.63 6.54 10.36
N ARG A 79 -15.40 5.53 11.20
CA ARG A 79 -14.22 5.48 12.08
C ARG A 79 -12.90 5.52 11.30
N THR A 80 -12.84 4.78 10.19
CA THR A 80 -11.68 4.71 9.29
C THR A 80 -12.12 5.05 7.87
N GLY A 81 -11.21 5.64 7.10
CA GLY A 81 -11.32 5.79 5.66
C GLY A 81 -11.00 4.48 4.92
N PRO A 82 -10.82 4.54 3.59
CA PRO A 82 -10.22 3.46 2.84
C PRO A 82 -8.85 3.10 3.42
N PHE A 83 -8.50 1.82 3.34
CA PHE A 83 -7.15 1.38 3.69
C PHE A 83 -6.27 1.28 2.46
N ASP A 84 -4.97 1.47 2.65
CA ASP A 84 -3.92 1.19 1.69
C ASP A 84 -2.95 0.17 2.26
N ILE A 85 -2.63 -0.85 1.47
CA ILE A 85 -1.84 -1.99 1.92
C ILE A 85 -0.43 -1.88 1.34
N PHE A 86 0.56 -2.05 2.20
CA PHE A 86 1.97 -2.10 1.86
C PHE A 86 2.50 -3.48 2.23
N THR A 87 2.83 -4.29 1.23
CA THR A 87 3.37 -5.63 1.44
C THR A 87 4.87 -5.62 1.63
N ARG A 88 5.37 -6.47 2.52
CA ARG A 88 6.80 -6.61 2.76
C ARG A 88 7.41 -7.56 1.74
N GLU A 89 8.31 -7.05 0.91
CA GLU A 89 9.04 -7.82 -0.08
C GLU A 89 10.24 -8.56 0.55
N PRO A 90 10.80 -9.59 -0.11
CA PRO A 90 11.97 -10.34 0.41
C PRO A 90 13.21 -9.49 0.66
N ASN A 91 13.36 -8.37 -0.05
CA ASN A 91 14.45 -7.40 0.15
C ASN A 91 14.25 -6.53 1.42
N GLY A 92 13.15 -6.72 2.15
CA GLY A 92 12.80 -6.01 3.37
C GLY A 92 12.13 -4.66 3.16
N ARG A 93 11.98 -4.23 1.90
CA ARG A 93 11.27 -3.02 1.50
C ARG A 93 9.79 -3.32 1.33
N PHE A 94 8.99 -2.27 1.18
CA PHE A 94 7.56 -2.39 1.05
C PHE A 94 7.06 -1.92 -0.30
N LYS A 95 6.05 -2.61 -0.81
CA LYS A 95 5.40 -2.29 -2.08
C LYS A 95 3.91 -2.10 -1.86
N TYR A 96 3.32 -1.11 -2.53
CA TYR A 96 1.87 -0.93 -2.50
C TYR A 96 1.14 -2.11 -3.16
N LEU A 97 0.12 -2.63 -2.47
CA LEU A 97 -0.86 -3.58 -2.98
C LEU A 97 -2.20 -2.88 -3.19
N ARG A 98 -2.87 -3.19 -4.29
CA ARG A 98 -4.20 -2.68 -4.58
C ARG A 98 -5.19 -3.23 -3.55
N THR A 99 -5.69 -2.38 -2.65
CA THR A 99 -6.53 -2.77 -1.52
C THR A 99 -7.79 -3.55 -1.91
N SER A 100 -8.40 -3.25 -3.07
CA SER A 100 -9.61 -3.94 -3.54
C SER A 100 -9.45 -5.44 -3.65
N ASP A 101 -8.21 -5.91 -3.84
CA ASP A 101 -7.91 -7.33 -4.03
C ASP A 101 -7.88 -8.08 -2.68
N TYR A 102 -7.89 -7.35 -1.55
CA TYR A 102 -7.71 -7.88 -0.20
C TYR A 102 -8.78 -7.43 0.80
N GLU A 103 -9.87 -6.80 0.34
CA GLU A 103 -10.87 -6.15 1.19
C GLU A 103 -11.49 -7.07 2.25
N SER A 104 -11.80 -8.32 1.89
CA SER A 104 -12.37 -9.31 2.81
C SER A 104 -11.41 -9.66 3.96
N LYS A 105 -10.12 -9.86 3.65
CA LYS A 105 -9.09 -10.13 4.67
C LYS A 105 -8.87 -8.91 5.55
N LEU A 106 -8.87 -7.72 4.95
CA LEU A 106 -8.72 -6.47 5.68
C LEU A 106 -9.83 -6.28 6.71
N LYS A 107 -11.09 -6.47 6.32
CA LYS A 107 -12.24 -6.40 7.25
C LYS A 107 -12.12 -7.41 8.40
N ALA A 108 -11.71 -8.65 8.09
CA ALA A 108 -11.57 -9.70 9.09
C ALA A 108 -10.44 -9.43 10.09
N LEU A 109 -9.27 -9.00 9.61
CA LEU A 109 -8.06 -8.88 10.43
C LEU A 109 -7.98 -7.53 11.15
N CYS A 110 -8.40 -6.45 10.49
CA CYS A 110 -8.22 -5.10 11.02
C CYS A 110 -9.34 -4.68 11.96
N ARG A 111 -10.42 -5.45 12.11
CA ARG A 111 -11.39 -5.22 13.18
C ARG A 111 -10.80 -5.45 14.57
N GLU A 112 -9.90 -6.42 14.70
CA GLU A 112 -9.35 -6.85 16.00
C GLU A 112 -7.92 -6.36 16.25
N ARG A 113 -7.24 -5.90 15.20
CA ARG A 113 -5.82 -5.53 15.21
C ARG A 113 -5.59 -4.07 14.88
N LEU A 114 -6.65 -3.27 14.91
CA LEU A 114 -6.56 -1.85 14.64
C LEU A 114 -5.74 -1.18 15.74
N GLU A 115 -4.81 -0.35 15.30
CA GLU A 115 -4.07 0.56 16.16
C GLU A 115 -4.24 1.97 15.61
N SER A 116 -4.10 2.96 16.48
CA SER A 116 -4.13 4.37 16.09
C SER A 116 -2.96 5.18 16.65
N CYS A 117 -2.67 6.29 16.00
CA CYS A 117 -1.84 7.38 16.51
C CYS A 117 -2.35 8.72 15.97
N PHE A 118 -2.02 9.81 16.64
CA PHE A 118 -2.31 11.14 16.10
C PHE A 118 -1.26 11.53 15.05
N SER A 119 -1.70 12.09 13.93
CA SER A 119 -0.80 12.54 12.87
C SER A 119 0.15 13.63 13.35
N ASN A 120 -0.27 14.49 14.29
CA ASN A 120 0.61 15.51 14.88
C ASN A 120 1.81 14.91 15.61
N ASP A 121 1.64 13.79 16.32
CA ASP A 121 2.74 13.08 16.99
C ASP A 121 3.72 12.55 15.94
N TYR A 122 3.20 11.97 14.85
CA TYR A 122 4.02 11.50 13.74
C TYR A 122 4.75 12.64 13.04
N LEU A 123 4.06 13.72 12.67
CA LEU A 123 4.65 14.84 11.93
C LEU A 123 5.72 15.58 12.73
N SER A 124 5.61 15.59 14.06
CA SER A 124 6.60 16.22 14.94
C SER A 124 7.81 15.33 15.27
N THR A 125 7.67 14.00 15.18
CA THR A 125 8.71 13.06 15.65
C THR A 125 9.18 12.04 14.61
N GLU A 126 8.52 11.98 13.45
CA GLU A 126 8.58 10.91 12.45
C GLU A 126 8.27 9.52 13.03
N LYS A 127 7.57 9.44 14.17
CA LYS A 127 7.24 8.19 14.85
C LYS A 127 5.80 8.18 15.35
N CYS A 128 5.13 7.05 15.19
CA CYS A 128 3.83 6.81 15.83
C CYS A 128 3.97 5.96 17.09
N GLN A 129 3.37 6.44 18.19
CA GLN A 129 3.12 5.65 19.39
C GLN A 129 1.77 4.95 19.22
N TRP A 130 1.79 3.80 18.54
CA TRP A 130 0.58 3.04 18.22
C TRP A 130 -0.13 2.56 19.48
N LYS A 131 -1.42 2.88 19.59
CA LYS A 131 -2.30 2.43 20.67
C LYS A 131 -3.30 1.45 20.09
N LYS A 132 -3.49 0.32 20.78
CA LYS A 132 -4.54 -0.63 20.41
C LYS A 132 -5.89 0.06 20.53
N GLU A 133 -6.64 -0.02 19.47
CA GLU A 133 -8.04 0.36 19.47
C GLU A 133 -8.83 -0.82 20.05
N PHE A 134 -9.51 -0.61 21.17
CA PHE A 134 -10.48 -1.59 21.64
C PHE A 134 -11.67 -1.56 20.68
N ALA A 135 -12.12 -2.73 20.24
CA ALA A 135 -13.38 -2.85 19.54
C ALA A 135 -14.49 -2.60 20.56
N GLU A 136 -15.25 -1.51 20.38
CA GLU A 136 -16.56 -1.34 21.03
C GLU A 136 -17.59 -2.30 20.43
#